data_AF-A0AAD2CN90-F1
#
_entry.id   AF-A0AAD2CN90-F1
#
_cell.length_a   1.000
_cell.length_b   1.000
_cell.length_c   1.000
_cell.angle_alpha   90.00
_cell.angle_beta   90.00
_cell.angle_gamma   90.00
#
_symmetry.space_group_name_H-M   'P 1'
#
loop_
_entity.id
_entity.type
_entity.pdbx_description
1 polymer ?
#
loop_
_entity_poly.entity_id
_entity_poly.type
_entity_poly.pdbx_seq_one_letter_code
_entity_poly.pdbx_strand_id
1 'polypeptide(L)'
;MAPSSNKWAQPLSSYKLDGGGMSSGSSAVHLSLAKPRVRVACDGIAALRQAFSTWPLSPTAPHFDLLSSIREALRVSKISWAKQHVGGHADRTKTWRQMSWWERRNSEVDDIAQGYADELIATEDTIATNPKFFSEPCAIYIDNKKVSCLALESVDKAVVLPELMEYWAAKGRLAPEHFRSVDWPIVHRAMKSLKPAEQHFITKHTVGMCGVGKFRKRWGLDSKNRCPLCGLEEDHLHVPRCPSDRAKTQWQLLLQELQEWFQSTTTATPIAQFLGALLRTIRTPHNQPQPSRCEQLRLARTPGL
;
A
#
# COMPACT_ATOMS: atom_id res chain seq x y z
N MET A 1 -18.63 -20.56 43.59
CA MET A 1 -19.61 -19.87 42.73
C MET A 1 -19.27 -20.19 41.29
N ALA A 2 -20.03 -21.10 40.70
CA ALA A 2 -19.83 -21.60 39.34
C ALA A 2 -20.43 -20.63 38.31
N PRO A 3 -19.86 -20.50 37.10
CA PRO A 3 -20.50 -19.75 36.02
C PRO A 3 -21.60 -20.58 35.36
N SER A 4 -22.69 -19.88 35.05
CA SER A 4 -23.93 -20.38 34.47
C SER A 4 -23.74 -21.01 33.08
N SER A 5 -24.40 -22.15 32.92
CA SER A 5 -24.51 -23.00 31.74
C SER A 5 -25.06 -22.31 30.48
N ASN A 6 -24.37 -22.55 29.36
CA ASN A 6 -24.86 -22.38 27.99
C ASN A 6 -26.15 -23.19 27.75
N LYS A 7 -27.26 -22.50 27.44
CA LYS A 7 -28.51 -23.10 26.98
C LYS A 7 -28.65 -22.97 25.47
N TRP A 8 -27.97 -23.83 24.70
CA TRP A 8 -28.31 -24.10 23.30
C TRP A 8 -27.93 -25.53 22.93
N ALA A 9 -28.69 -26.51 23.44
CA ALA A 9 -28.69 -27.87 22.92
C ALA A 9 -29.95 -28.60 23.42
N GLN A 10 -31.01 -28.60 22.63
CA GLN A 10 -32.05 -29.63 22.72
C GLN A 10 -32.27 -30.22 21.33
N PRO A 11 -31.94 -31.50 21.10
CA PRO A 11 -32.35 -32.20 19.90
C PRO A 11 -33.81 -32.64 20.04
N LEU A 12 -34.68 -32.15 19.15
CA LEU A 12 -36.00 -32.74 18.92
C LEU A 12 -35.81 -34.13 18.29
N SER A 13 -36.08 -35.17 19.07
CA SER A 13 -36.12 -36.56 18.61
C SER A 13 -37.56 -37.05 18.47
N SER A 14 -37.72 -38.01 17.56
CA SER A 14 -38.80 -38.98 17.38
C SER A 14 -39.97 -38.60 16.46
N TYR A 15 -39.80 -38.85 15.16
CA TYR A 15 -40.88 -39.39 14.34
C TYR A 15 -40.85 -40.92 14.46
N LYS A 16 -41.92 -41.49 15.02
CA LYS A 16 -42.21 -42.93 14.97
C LYS A 16 -42.47 -43.31 13.50
N LEU A 17 -41.75 -44.31 13.01
CA LEU A 17 -42.16 -45.08 11.84
C LEU A 17 -42.55 -46.47 12.36
N ASP A 18 -43.85 -46.72 12.36
CA ASP A 18 -44.41 -48.03 12.66
C ASP A 18 -43.97 -49.04 11.58
N GLY A 19 -43.43 -50.16 12.05
CA GLY A 19 -42.90 -51.22 11.21
C GLY A 19 -43.98 -52.11 10.62
N GLY A 20 -43.80 -52.47 9.34
CA GLY A 20 -44.52 -53.55 8.68
C GLY A 20 -43.63 -54.23 7.64
N GLY A 21 -43.24 -55.49 7.90
CA GLY A 21 -43.19 -56.56 6.90
C GLY A 21 -42.01 -56.67 5.92
N MET A 22 -40.98 -57.41 6.33
CA MET A 22 -40.31 -58.54 5.64
C MET A 22 -39.66 -58.44 4.23
N SER A 23 -38.46 -59.05 4.20
CA SER A 23 -37.77 -59.81 3.13
C SER A 23 -36.70 -59.10 2.27
N SER A 24 -35.46 -59.29 2.73
CA SER A 24 -34.26 -59.72 1.97
C SER A 24 -34.17 -59.38 0.48
N GLY A 25 -33.44 -58.30 0.18
CA GLY A 25 -32.76 -58.06 -1.07
C GLY A 25 -31.56 -57.17 -0.84
N SER A 26 -30.34 -57.70 -0.95
CA SER A 26 -29.10 -56.93 -0.89
C SER A 26 -28.96 -56.04 -2.12
N SER A 27 -29.68 -54.93 -2.14
CA SER A 27 -29.42 -53.81 -3.02
C SER A 27 -28.49 -52.87 -2.28
N ALA A 28 -27.21 -52.86 -2.62
CA ALA A 28 -26.30 -51.79 -2.24
C ALA A 28 -26.77 -50.52 -2.97
N VAL A 29 -27.74 -49.82 -2.39
CA VAL A 29 -28.14 -48.50 -2.85
C VAL A 29 -26.99 -47.57 -2.48
N HIS A 30 -26.16 -47.23 -3.46
CA HIS A 30 -25.21 -46.15 -3.32
C HIS A 30 -26.01 -44.83 -3.29
N LEU A 31 -26.59 -44.52 -2.13
CA LEU A 31 -27.19 -43.21 -1.85
C LEU A 31 -26.05 -42.20 -1.81
N SER A 32 -25.69 -41.68 -2.98
CA SER A 32 -25.03 -40.38 -3.08
C SER A 32 -26.04 -39.34 -2.56
N LEU A 33 -26.05 -39.11 -1.25
CA LEU A 33 -26.76 -37.98 -0.66
C LEU A 33 -26.18 -36.72 -1.29
N ALA A 34 -26.90 -36.15 -2.26
CA ALA A 34 -26.53 -34.89 -2.86
C ALA A 34 -26.28 -33.88 -1.73
N LYS A 35 -25.11 -33.23 -1.76
CA LYS A 35 -24.75 -32.22 -0.75
C LYS A 35 -25.93 -31.25 -0.58
N PRO A 36 -26.45 -31.04 0.64
CA PRO A 36 -27.59 -30.15 0.83
C PRO A 36 -27.28 -28.79 0.23
N ARG A 37 -28.25 -28.19 -0.46
CA ARG A 37 -28.05 -26.96 -1.23
C ARG A 37 -28.63 -25.77 -0.48
N VAL A 38 -27.77 -24.82 -0.14
CA VAL A 38 -28.13 -23.55 0.49
C VAL A 38 -28.02 -22.42 -0.53
N ARG A 39 -28.95 -21.47 -0.46
CA ARG A 39 -28.93 -20.27 -1.29
C ARG A 39 -28.61 -19.06 -0.43
N VAL A 40 -27.62 -18.27 -0.85
CA VAL A 40 -27.25 -17.00 -0.24
C VAL A 40 -27.68 -15.89 -1.19
N ALA A 41 -28.37 -14.90 -0.63
CA ALA A 41 -28.77 -13.71 -1.33
C ALA A 41 -28.00 -12.49 -0.84
N CYS A 42 -27.72 -11.55 -1.73
CA CYS A 42 -27.08 -10.28 -1.42
C CYS A 42 -27.41 -9.27 -2.53
N ASP A 43 -27.53 -8.01 -2.15
CA ASP A 43 -27.79 -6.88 -3.02
C ASP A 43 -26.55 -6.36 -3.76
N GLY A 44 -25.37 -6.53 -3.16
CA GLY A 44 -24.05 -6.30 -3.73
C GLY A 44 -23.70 -7.31 -4.82
N ILE A 45 -24.15 -7.07 -6.06
CA ILE A 45 -23.90 -7.98 -7.18
C ILE A 45 -22.40 -8.18 -7.47
N ALA A 46 -21.57 -7.16 -7.26
CA ALA A 46 -20.12 -7.27 -7.41
C ALA A 46 -19.50 -8.22 -6.37
N ALA A 47 -19.91 -8.11 -5.10
CA ALA A 47 -19.46 -9.00 -4.03
C ALA A 47 -19.87 -10.45 -4.32
N LEU A 48 -21.13 -10.69 -4.71
CA LEU A 48 -21.60 -12.03 -5.12
C LEU A 48 -20.83 -12.59 -6.32
N ARG A 49 -20.56 -11.77 -7.33
CA ARG A 49 -19.78 -12.20 -8.50
C ARG A 49 -18.37 -12.59 -8.09
N GLN A 50 -17.70 -11.78 -7.27
CA GLN A 50 -16.34 -12.05 -6.84
C GLN A 50 -16.25 -13.25 -5.88
N ALA A 51 -17.17 -13.38 -4.93
CA ALA A 51 -17.20 -14.51 -3.98
C ALA A 51 -17.39 -15.87 -4.67
N PHE A 52 -18.18 -15.93 -5.75
CA PHE A 52 -18.50 -17.16 -6.47
C PHE A 52 -17.76 -17.30 -7.82
N SER A 53 -16.77 -16.45 -8.09
CA SER A 53 -15.95 -16.56 -9.30
C SER A 53 -14.86 -17.61 -9.14
N THR A 54 -14.56 -18.33 -10.21
CA THR A 54 -13.45 -19.29 -10.29
C THR A 54 -12.14 -18.65 -10.72
N TRP A 55 -12.16 -17.40 -11.21
CA TRP A 55 -10.96 -16.67 -11.60
C TRP A 55 -10.11 -16.32 -10.38
N PRO A 56 -8.77 -16.44 -10.43
CA PRO A 56 -7.90 -16.08 -9.31
C PRO A 56 -8.15 -14.67 -8.79
N LEU A 57 -8.08 -14.48 -7.47
CA LEU A 57 -8.09 -13.16 -6.86
C LEU A 57 -6.71 -12.51 -7.03
N SER A 58 -6.68 -11.21 -7.35
CA SER A 58 -5.44 -10.44 -7.26
C SER A 58 -5.15 -10.10 -5.80
N PRO A 59 -3.96 -10.40 -5.25
CA PRO A 59 -3.58 -10.03 -3.89
C PRO A 59 -3.71 -8.53 -3.60
N THR A 60 -3.57 -7.69 -4.63
CA THR A 60 -3.66 -6.23 -4.53
C THR A 60 -5.10 -5.70 -4.61
N ALA A 61 -6.09 -6.55 -4.92
CA ALA A 61 -7.48 -6.12 -5.04
C ALA A 61 -8.05 -5.74 -3.67
N PRO A 62 -8.96 -4.74 -3.60
CA PRO A 62 -9.65 -4.41 -2.36
C PRO A 62 -10.34 -5.63 -1.74
N HIS A 63 -10.29 -5.74 -0.41
CA HIS A 63 -10.93 -6.81 0.36
C HIS A 63 -10.49 -8.23 -0.05
N PHE A 64 -9.23 -8.39 -0.44
CA PHE A 64 -8.66 -9.69 -0.81
C PHE A 64 -8.77 -10.72 0.33
N ASP A 65 -8.53 -10.30 1.57
CA ASP A 65 -8.67 -11.13 2.77
C ASP A 65 -10.08 -11.68 2.96
N LEU A 66 -11.11 -10.84 2.85
CA LEU A 66 -12.51 -11.23 2.94
C LEU A 66 -12.90 -12.15 1.79
N LEU A 67 -12.55 -11.78 0.55
CA LEU A 67 -12.91 -12.56 -0.63
C LEU A 67 -12.24 -13.94 -0.65
N SER A 68 -10.95 -14.01 -0.28
CA SER A 68 -10.23 -15.28 -0.18
C SER A 68 -10.81 -16.15 0.94
N SER A 69 -11.15 -15.55 2.09
CA SER A 69 -11.80 -16.26 3.20
C SER A 69 -13.17 -16.80 2.83
N ILE A 70 -14.01 -16.02 2.14
CA ILE A 70 -15.32 -16.47 1.66
C ILE A 70 -15.16 -17.62 0.66
N ARG A 71 -14.27 -17.49 -0.32
CA ARG A 71 -14.03 -18.54 -1.32
C ARG A 71 -13.51 -19.83 -0.69
N GLU A 72 -12.64 -19.72 0.29
CA GLU A 72 -12.14 -20.87 1.03
C GLU A 72 -13.26 -21.52 1.85
N ALA A 73 -14.08 -20.73 2.55
CA ALA A 73 -15.25 -21.24 3.28
C ALA A 73 -16.23 -21.98 2.36
N LEU A 74 -16.50 -21.43 1.16
CA LEU A 74 -17.33 -22.07 0.14
C LEU A 74 -16.70 -23.38 -0.36
N ARG A 75 -15.38 -23.39 -0.59
CA ARG A 75 -14.61 -24.54 -1.10
C ARG A 75 -14.57 -25.71 -0.12
N VAL A 76 -14.30 -25.44 1.16
CA VAL A 76 -14.19 -26.49 2.19
C VAL A 76 -15.56 -26.95 2.72
N SER A 77 -16.63 -26.28 2.30
CA SER A 77 -17.98 -26.57 2.75
C SER A 77 -18.46 -27.96 2.33
N LYS A 78 -19.11 -28.65 3.26
CA LYS A 78 -19.80 -29.93 3.00
C LYS A 78 -21.14 -29.75 2.29
N ILE A 79 -21.62 -28.50 2.15
CA ILE A 79 -22.88 -28.16 1.49
C ILE A 79 -22.64 -27.46 0.16
N SER A 80 -23.63 -27.50 -0.73
CA SER A 80 -23.60 -26.81 -2.02
C SER A 80 -24.16 -25.41 -1.86
N TRP A 81 -23.49 -24.41 -2.42
CA TRP A 81 -23.92 -23.01 -2.32
C TRP A 81 -24.43 -22.49 -3.66
N ALA A 82 -25.53 -21.75 -3.64
CA ALA A 82 -26.04 -21.02 -4.79
C ALA A 82 -26.16 -19.53 -4.44
N LYS A 83 -25.74 -18.67 -5.37
CA LYS A 83 -25.95 -17.23 -5.24
C LYS A 83 -27.29 -16.79 -5.80
N GLN A 84 -27.85 -15.74 -5.21
CA GLN A 84 -28.99 -15.01 -5.75
C GLN A 84 -28.77 -13.51 -5.55
N HIS A 85 -28.87 -12.73 -6.61
CA HIS A 85 -28.91 -11.29 -6.46
C HIS A 85 -30.32 -10.84 -6.06
N VAL A 86 -30.40 -9.87 -5.16
CA VAL A 86 -31.66 -9.22 -4.74
C VAL A 86 -31.51 -7.72 -4.97
N GLY A 87 -32.57 -7.04 -5.38
CA GLY A 87 -32.52 -5.59 -5.48
C GLY A 87 -32.40 -4.96 -4.10
N GLY A 88 -31.43 -4.07 -3.90
CA GLY A 88 -31.34 -3.28 -2.68
C GLY A 88 -32.51 -2.30 -2.56
N HIS A 89 -32.84 -1.91 -1.33
CA HIS A 89 -33.83 -0.90 -1.01
C HIS A 89 -35.23 -1.07 -1.65
N ALA A 90 -35.72 -2.31 -1.73
CA ALA A 90 -37.06 -2.59 -2.24
C ALA A 90 -38.17 -1.92 -1.42
N ASP A 91 -37.93 -1.65 -0.14
CA ASP A 91 -38.79 -0.93 0.81
C ASP A 91 -39.09 0.52 0.37
N ARG A 92 -38.22 1.15 -0.43
CA ARG A 92 -38.45 2.52 -0.94
C ARG A 92 -39.50 2.61 -2.04
N THR A 93 -39.79 1.50 -2.70
CA THR A 93 -40.66 1.46 -3.90
C THR A 93 -41.82 0.49 -3.77
N LYS A 94 -41.75 -0.46 -2.84
CA LYS A 94 -42.76 -1.49 -2.62
C LYS A 94 -43.22 -1.46 -1.17
N THR A 95 -44.51 -1.65 -0.96
CA THR A 95 -45.02 -1.98 0.38
C THR A 95 -44.54 -3.37 0.81
N TRP A 96 -44.48 -3.62 2.12
CA TRP A 96 -44.06 -4.92 2.67
C TRP A 96 -44.76 -6.12 2.01
N ARG A 97 -46.07 -6.01 1.75
CA ARG A 97 -46.86 -7.07 1.11
C ARG A 97 -46.45 -7.34 -0.33
N GLN A 98 -45.95 -6.33 -1.04
CA GLN A 98 -45.48 -6.42 -2.43
C GLN A 98 -44.02 -6.89 -2.54
N MET A 99 -43.25 -6.83 -1.46
CA MET A 99 -41.89 -7.35 -1.41
C MET A 99 -41.90 -8.88 -1.44
N SER A 100 -41.02 -9.46 -2.23
CA SER A 100 -40.70 -10.89 -2.20
C SER A 100 -40.07 -11.27 -0.86
N TRP A 101 -40.06 -12.57 -0.56
CA TRP A 101 -39.45 -13.07 0.68
C TRP A 101 -37.98 -12.63 0.81
N TRP A 102 -37.21 -12.65 -0.28
CA TRP A 102 -35.81 -12.24 -0.29
C TRP A 102 -35.61 -10.74 -0.09
N GLU A 103 -36.46 -9.91 -0.67
CA GLU A 103 -36.41 -8.45 -0.46
C GLU A 103 -36.70 -8.09 0.99
N ARG A 104 -37.68 -8.75 1.63
CA ARG A 104 -37.96 -8.53 3.06
C ARG A 104 -36.77 -8.89 3.95
N ARG A 105 -36.16 -10.05 3.70
CA ARG A 105 -34.96 -10.49 4.43
C ARG A 105 -33.77 -9.56 4.18
N ASN A 106 -33.61 -9.01 2.98
CA ASN A 106 -32.56 -8.03 2.70
C ASN A 106 -32.76 -6.76 3.55
N SER A 107 -33.98 -6.20 3.56
CA SER A 107 -34.29 -5.04 4.40
C SER A 107 -34.07 -5.30 5.88
N GLU A 108 -34.47 -6.48 6.39
CA GLU A 108 -34.19 -6.85 7.78
C GLU A 108 -32.68 -6.89 8.09
N VAL A 109 -31.86 -7.40 7.17
CA VAL A 109 -30.39 -7.44 7.35
C VAL A 109 -29.77 -6.04 7.24
N ASP A 110 -30.28 -5.20 6.34
CA ASP A 110 -29.86 -3.80 6.18
C ASP A 110 -30.16 -2.99 7.47
N ASP A 111 -31.35 -3.17 8.05
CA ASP A 111 -31.77 -2.52 9.30
C ASP A 111 -30.86 -2.94 10.47
N ILE A 112 -30.52 -4.23 10.56
CA ILE A 112 -29.60 -4.75 11.58
C ILE A 112 -28.19 -4.16 11.37
N ALA A 113 -27.71 -4.11 10.13
CA ALA A 113 -26.40 -3.55 9.81
C ALA A 113 -26.33 -2.05 10.12
N GLN A 114 -27.39 -1.29 9.82
CA GLN A 114 -27.50 0.13 10.15
C GLN A 114 -27.51 0.34 11.67
N GLY A 115 -28.32 -0.44 12.41
CA GLY A 115 -28.37 -0.33 13.87
C GLY A 115 -27.02 -0.61 14.52
N TYR A 116 -26.26 -1.59 14.03
CA TYR A 116 -24.91 -1.87 14.49
C TYR A 116 -23.93 -0.73 14.14
N ALA A 117 -24.04 -0.15 12.94
CA ALA A 117 -23.22 1.00 12.56
C ALA A 117 -23.51 2.22 13.45
N ASP A 118 -24.77 2.48 13.77
CA ASP A 118 -25.19 3.56 14.66
C ASP A 118 -24.64 3.36 16.08
N GLU A 119 -24.63 2.12 16.58
CA GLU A 119 -24.01 1.75 17.86
C GLU A 119 -22.50 2.08 17.87
N LEU A 120 -21.76 1.65 16.85
CA LEU A 120 -20.32 1.92 16.74
C LEU A 120 -20.00 3.42 16.69
N ILE A 121 -20.85 4.21 16.01
CA ILE A 121 -20.73 5.66 15.98
C ILE A 121 -20.98 6.25 17.36
N ALA A 122 -22.03 5.79 18.06
CA ALA A 122 -22.39 6.27 19.38
C ALA A 122 -21.33 5.95 20.45
N THR A 123 -20.62 4.83 20.31
CA THR A 123 -19.53 4.43 21.23
C THR A 123 -18.15 4.94 20.81
N GLU A 124 -18.07 5.75 19.74
CA GLU A 124 -16.83 6.20 19.12
C GLU A 124 -15.88 5.06 18.66
N ASP A 125 -16.39 3.82 18.58
CA ASP A 125 -15.63 2.63 18.16
C ASP A 125 -15.72 2.44 16.63
N THR A 126 -15.40 3.50 15.91
CA THR A 126 -15.54 3.54 14.44
C THR A 126 -14.42 2.82 13.69
N ILE A 127 -13.38 2.37 14.39
CA ILE A 127 -12.24 1.67 13.80
C ILE A 127 -12.45 0.17 13.95
N ALA A 128 -13.11 -0.44 12.97
CA ALA A 128 -13.28 -1.89 12.92
C ALA A 128 -11.92 -2.60 12.93
N THR A 129 -11.74 -3.53 13.85
CA THR A 129 -10.59 -4.44 13.82
C THR A 129 -10.68 -5.35 12.59
N ASN A 130 -9.54 -5.65 11.98
CA ASN A 130 -9.46 -6.68 10.94
C ASN A 130 -8.86 -7.96 11.55
N PRO A 131 -9.66 -8.84 12.16
CA PRO A 131 -9.16 -10.10 12.71
C PRO A 131 -8.76 -11.05 11.58
N LYS A 132 -7.93 -12.05 11.89
CA LYS A 132 -7.74 -13.19 10.98
C LYS A 132 -9.06 -13.96 10.90
N PHE A 133 -9.58 -14.17 9.69
CA PHE A 133 -10.84 -14.92 9.54
C PHE A 133 -10.60 -16.43 9.69
N PHE A 134 -11.64 -17.14 10.12
CA PHE A 134 -11.56 -18.59 10.36
C PHE A 134 -11.10 -19.39 9.14
N SER A 135 -11.58 -19.01 7.95
CA SER A 135 -11.26 -19.65 6.67
C SER A 135 -10.18 -18.90 5.89
N GLU A 136 -9.44 -18.00 6.51
CA GLU A 136 -8.37 -17.28 5.83
C GLU A 136 -7.14 -18.18 5.66
N PRO A 137 -6.74 -18.53 4.41
CA PRO A 137 -5.60 -19.43 4.20
C PRO A 137 -4.29 -18.83 4.72
N CYS A 138 -4.09 -17.53 4.52
CA CYS A 138 -2.96 -16.76 5.01
C CYS A 138 -3.37 -15.30 5.24
N ALA A 139 -2.73 -14.65 6.20
CA ALA A 139 -2.92 -13.23 6.52
C ALA A 139 -1.56 -12.52 6.50
N ILE A 140 -1.53 -11.30 5.97
CA ILE A 140 -0.33 -10.46 5.93
C ILE A 140 -0.46 -9.40 7.02
N TYR A 141 0.61 -9.22 7.79
CA TYR A 141 0.73 -8.21 8.83
C TYR A 141 1.86 -7.25 8.46
N ILE A 142 1.57 -5.96 8.43
CA ILE A 142 2.55 -4.88 8.27
C ILE A 142 2.47 -4.03 9.52
N ASP A 143 3.60 -3.80 10.18
CA ASP A 143 3.68 -3.07 11.46
C ASP A 143 2.69 -3.60 12.53
N ASN A 144 2.62 -4.94 12.67
CA ASN A 144 1.69 -5.65 13.55
C ASN A 144 0.19 -5.42 13.27
N LYS A 145 -0.16 -4.84 12.11
CA LYS A 145 -1.55 -4.64 11.67
C LYS A 145 -1.85 -5.53 10.48
N LYS A 146 -2.95 -6.28 10.57
CA LYS A 146 -3.43 -7.09 9.44
C LYS A 146 -3.88 -6.18 8.30
N VAL A 147 -3.39 -6.42 7.10
CA VAL A 147 -3.83 -5.70 5.89
C VAL A 147 -4.89 -6.50 5.14
N SER A 148 -5.88 -5.81 4.57
CA SER A 148 -6.96 -6.46 3.82
C SER A 148 -6.58 -6.83 2.39
N CYS A 149 -5.50 -6.26 1.88
CA CYS A 149 -4.90 -6.58 0.60
C CYS A 149 -3.40 -6.28 0.62
N LEU A 150 -2.69 -6.80 -0.38
CA LEU A 150 -1.28 -6.55 -0.59
C LEU A 150 -1.07 -5.12 -1.11
N ALA A 151 -0.68 -4.22 -0.21
CA ALA A 151 -0.21 -2.89 -0.56
C ALA A 151 1.29 -2.97 -0.89
N LEU A 152 1.64 -3.17 -2.17
CA LEU A 152 3.03 -3.32 -2.61
C LEU A 152 3.94 -2.19 -2.12
N GLU A 153 3.48 -0.94 -2.18
CA GLU A 153 4.25 0.21 -1.70
C GLU A 153 4.56 0.12 -0.19
N SER A 154 3.63 -0.39 0.62
CA SER A 154 3.84 -0.58 2.06
C SER A 154 4.82 -1.71 2.33
N VAL A 155 4.75 -2.79 1.54
CA VAL A 155 5.69 -3.92 1.65
C VAL A 155 7.09 -3.48 1.23
N ASP A 156 7.23 -2.81 0.09
CA ASP A 156 8.50 -2.28 -0.39
C ASP A 156 9.12 -1.34 0.65
N LYS A 157 8.31 -0.46 1.27
CA LYS A 157 8.78 0.39 2.36
C LYS A 157 9.22 -0.44 3.57
N ALA A 158 8.42 -1.42 4.02
CA ALA A 158 8.76 -2.22 5.19
C ALA A 158 10.05 -3.05 4.99
N VAL A 159 10.30 -3.54 3.77
CA VAL A 159 11.43 -4.41 3.45
C VAL A 159 12.67 -3.62 3.04
N VAL A 160 12.54 -2.66 2.12
CA VAL A 160 13.68 -1.99 1.48
C VAL A 160 14.13 -0.75 2.24
N LEU A 161 13.21 -0.04 2.90
CA LEU A 161 13.54 1.23 3.54
C LEU A 161 14.61 1.10 4.65
N PRO A 162 14.58 0.07 5.53
CA PRO A 162 15.62 -0.08 6.55
C PRO A 162 17.02 -0.21 5.95
N GLU A 163 17.22 -1.10 4.98
CA GLU A 163 18.51 -1.29 4.31
C GLU A 163 18.95 -0.03 3.55
N LEU A 164 18.01 0.67 2.91
CA LEU A 164 18.29 1.92 2.19
C LEU A 164 18.76 3.02 3.15
N MET A 165 18.13 3.13 4.33
CA MET A 165 18.51 4.08 5.36
C MET A 165 19.92 3.80 5.89
N GLU A 166 20.23 2.54 6.18
CA GLU A 166 21.58 2.12 6.59
C GLU A 166 22.62 2.44 5.52
N TYR A 167 22.30 2.12 4.25
CA TYR A 167 23.19 2.42 3.13
C TYR A 167 23.45 3.92 2.99
N TRP A 168 22.42 4.77 3.07
CA TRP A 168 22.60 6.23 2.97
C TRP A 168 23.35 6.83 4.16
N ALA A 169 23.12 6.31 5.36
CA ALA A 169 23.88 6.70 6.54
C ALA A 169 25.36 6.31 6.40
N ALA A 170 25.65 5.07 6.00
CA ALA A 170 27.02 4.58 5.78
C ALA A 170 27.77 5.35 4.67
N LYS A 171 27.03 5.92 3.70
CA LYS A 171 27.60 6.78 2.65
C LYS A 171 27.65 8.26 3.02
N GLY A 172 27.26 8.64 4.24
CA GLY A 172 27.21 10.02 4.69
C GLY A 172 26.27 10.91 3.87
N ARG A 173 25.25 10.32 3.24
CA ARG A 173 24.32 11.03 2.33
C ARG A 173 23.16 11.66 3.07
N LEU A 174 22.63 10.94 4.05
CA LEU A 174 21.52 11.38 4.87
C LEU A 174 21.67 10.72 6.24
N ALA A 175 21.84 11.54 7.27
CA ALA A 175 21.93 11.01 8.64
C ALA A 175 20.53 10.52 9.09
N PRO A 176 20.45 9.43 9.88
CA PRO A 176 19.17 8.84 10.30
C PRO A 176 18.20 9.84 10.95
N GLU A 177 18.72 10.79 11.72
CA GLU A 177 17.97 11.85 12.39
C GLU A 177 17.27 12.80 11.40
N HIS A 178 17.86 13.02 10.23
CA HIS A 178 17.29 13.88 9.20
C HIS A 178 16.29 13.15 8.31
N PHE A 179 16.28 11.81 8.32
CA PHE A 179 15.36 11.03 7.51
C PHE A 179 13.89 11.38 7.78
N ARG A 180 13.54 11.61 9.04
CA ARG A 180 12.17 12.02 9.45
C ARG A 180 11.82 13.47 9.11
N SER A 181 12.83 14.32 8.85
CA SER A 181 12.62 15.72 8.48
C SER A 181 12.33 15.93 6.99
N VAL A 182 12.56 14.90 6.17
CA VAL A 182 12.27 14.95 4.74
C VAL A 182 10.78 14.68 4.52
N ASP A 183 10.12 15.58 3.78
CA ASP A 183 8.76 15.36 3.28
C ASP A 183 8.79 14.38 2.09
N TRP A 184 8.86 13.08 2.41
CA TRP A 184 8.85 12.00 1.42
C TRP A 184 7.61 12.01 0.53
N PRO A 185 6.39 12.32 1.02
CA PRO A 185 5.22 12.49 0.14
C PRO A 185 5.42 13.56 -0.94
N ILE A 186 6.01 14.73 -0.62
CA ILE A 186 6.34 15.75 -1.61
C ILE A 186 7.37 15.22 -2.61
N VAL A 187 8.44 14.58 -2.13
CA VAL A 187 9.47 14.00 -3.00
C VAL A 187 8.88 12.95 -3.94
N HIS A 188 7.98 12.10 -3.44
CA HIS A 188 7.29 11.09 -4.24
C HIS A 188 6.43 11.74 -5.34
N ARG A 189 5.63 12.76 -4.99
CA ARG A 189 4.82 13.49 -5.98
C ARG A 189 5.69 14.17 -7.03
N ALA A 190 6.78 14.82 -6.62
CA ALA A 190 7.72 15.46 -7.52
C ALA A 190 8.40 14.45 -8.47
N MET A 191 8.81 13.29 -7.97
CA MET A 191 9.36 12.21 -8.82
C MET A 191 8.30 11.67 -9.80
N LYS A 192 7.05 11.50 -9.36
CA LYS A 192 5.96 11.03 -10.22
C LYS A 192 5.56 12.03 -11.31
N SER A 193 5.77 13.33 -11.12
CA SER A 193 5.50 14.34 -12.16
C SER A 193 6.54 14.35 -13.29
N LEU A 194 7.68 13.70 -13.11
CA LEU A 194 8.75 13.64 -14.11
C LEU A 194 8.54 12.50 -15.11
N LYS A 195 9.11 12.64 -16.30
CA LYS A 195 9.15 11.55 -17.29
C LYS A 195 10.01 10.39 -16.77
N PRO A 196 9.76 9.14 -17.18
CA PRO A 196 10.53 7.98 -16.70
C PRO A 196 12.06 8.11 -16.89
N ALA A 197 12.50 8.71 -17.99
CA ALA A 197 13.93 8.96 -18.24
C ALA A 197 14.55 9.92 -17.21
N GLU A 198 13.82 10.95 -16.80
CA GLU A 198 14.25 11.93 -15.80
C GLU A 198 14.28 11.30 -14.41
N GLN A 199 13.28 10.48 -14.07
CA GLN A 199 13.26 9.72 -12.81
C GLN A 199 14.50 8.82 -12.69
N HIS A 200 14.85 8.11 -13.76
CA HIS A 200 16.05 7.28 -13.82
C HIS A 200 17.32 8.12 -13.70
N PHE A 201 17.39 9.26 -14.39
CA PHE A 201 18.52 10.16 -14.32
C PHE A 201 18.74 10.65 -12.89
N ILE A 202 17.71 11.18 -12.24
CA ILE A 202 17.80 11.69 -10.86
C ILE A 202 18.22 10.57 -9.91
N THR A 203 17.56 9.42 -9.96
CA THR A 203 17.88 8.27 -9.10
C THR A 203 19.32 7.81 -9.26
N LYS A 204 19.81 7.71 -10.50
CA LYS A 204 21.21 7.34 -10.78
C LYS A 204 22.19 8.42 -10.34
N HIS A 205 21.85 9.69 -10.55
CA HIS A 205 22.69 10.82 -10.19
C HIS A 205 22.83 10.96 -8.67
N THR A 206 21.74 10.85 -7.91
CA THR A 206 21.75 10.96 -6.43
C THR A 206 22.57 9.86 -5.77
N VAL A 207 22.62 8.67 -6.38
CA VAL A 207 23.48 7.57 -5.91
C VAL A 207 24.88 7.55 -6.54
N GLY A 208 25.18 8.51 -7.41
CA GLY A 208 26.45 8.67 -8.11
C GLY A 208 26.73 7.64 -9.21
N MET A 209 25.75 6.80 -9.57
CA MET A 209 25.83 5.76 -10.61
C MET A 209 25.40 6.27 -11.99
N CYS A 210 26.00 7.37 -12.44
CA CYS A 210 25.73 7.97 -13.74
C CYS A 210 26.84 7.67 -14.75
N GLY A 211 26.58 7.93 -16.04
CA GLY A 211 27.49 7.63 -17.16
C GLY A 211 28.72 8.55 -17.27
N VAL A 212 29.39 8.83 -16.15
CA VAL A 212 30.64 9.57 -16.06
C VAL A 212 31.85 8.65 -16.14
N GLY A 213 33.05 9.21 -16.36
CA GLY A 213 34.31 8.48 -16.52
C GLY A 213 34.53 7.36 -15.49
N LYS A 214 34.20 7.58 -14.22
CA LYS A 214 34.30 6.57 -13.15
C LYS A 214 33.50 5.30 -13.47
N PHE A 215 32.26 5.45 -13.89
CA PHE A 215 31.38 4.31 -14.18
C PHE A 215 31.60 3.76 -15.59
N ARG A 216 31.90 4.61 -16.57
CA ARG A 216 32.26 4.15 -17.92
C ARG A 216 33.50 3.25 -17.90
N LYS A 217 34.54 3.61 -17.12
CA LYS A 217 35.68 2.73 -16.87
C LYS A 217 35.27 1.43 -16.18
N ARG A 218 34.43 1.52 -15.14
CA ARG A 218 33.95 0.34 -14.40
C ARG A 218 33.13 -0.62 -15.26
N TRP A 219 32.39 -0.09 -16.24
CA TRP A 219 31.62 -0.89 -17.20
C TRP A 219 32.46 -1.39 -18.39
N GLY A 220 33.78 -1.11 -18.42
CA GLY A 220 34.66 -1.52 -19.51
C GLY A 220 34.43 -0.77 -20.82
N LEU A 221 33.71 0.35 -20.81
CA LEU A 221 33.46 1.16 -22.00
C LEU A 221 34.63 2.09 -22.35
N ASP A 222 35.40 2.49 -21.35
CA ASP A 222 36.61 3.30 -21.52
C ASP A 222 37.79 2.66 -20.76
N SER A 223 39.02 2.89 -21.26
CA SER A 223 40.24 2.41 -20.60
C SER A 223 40.62 3.22 -19.36
N LYS A 224 40.18 4.48 -19.26
CA LYS A 224 40.55 5.43 -18.20
C LYS A 224 39.33 6.20 -17.70
N ASN A 225 39.37 6.57 -16.42
CA ASN A 225 38.41 7.48 -15.80
C ASN A 225 38.88 8.90 -16.07
N ARG A 226 38.46 9.51 -17.19
CA ARG A 226 38.83 10.89 -17.53
C ARG A 226 37.65 11.65 -18.08
N CYS A 227 37.47 12.88 -17.59
CA CYS A 227 36.53 13.83 -18.12
C CYS A 227 36.92 14.20 -19.57
N PRO A 228 35.99 14.14 -20.54
CA PRO A 228 36.29 14.48 -21.92
C PRO A 228 36.60 15.97 -22.14
N LEU A 229 36.24 16.83 -21.17
CA LEU A 229 36.44 18.28 -21.29
C LEU A 229 37.77 18.76 -20.68
N CYS A 230 38.17 18.21 -19.53
CA CYS A 230 39.36 18.67 -18.80
C CYS A 230 40.43 17.60 -18.56
N GLY A 231 40.15 16.33 -18.87
CA GLY A 231 41.09 15.22 -18.73
C GLY A 231 41.33 14.71 -17.29
N LEU A 232 40.79 15.38 -16.27
CA LEU A 232 40.86 14.93 -14.86
C LEU A 232 39.94 13.74 -14.59
N GLU A 233 40.11 13.06 -13.46
CA GLU A 233 39.19 12.00 -13.05
C GLU A 233 37.76 12.52 -12.88
N GLU A 234 36.79 11.76 -13.40
CA GLU A 234 35.41 12.20 -13.49
C GLU A 234 34.48 11.31 -12.67
N ASP A 235 34.02 11.84 -11.54
CA ASP A 235 32.86 11.30 -10.84
C ASP A 235 31.62 12.16 -11.08
N HIS A 236 30.49 11.78 -10.50
CA HIS A 236 29.23 12.50 -10.65
C HIS A 236 29.28 13.97 -10.19
N LEU A 237 30.16 14.31 -9.22
CA LEU A 237 30.34 15.66 -8.72
C LEU A 237 31.36 16.45 -9.54
N HIS A 238 32.24 15.78 -10.29
CA HIS A 238 33.11 16.43 -11.25
C HIS A 238 32.31 17.16 -12.33
N VAL A 239 31.17 16.61 -12.78
CA VAL A 239 30.34 17.24 -13.82
C VAL A 239 29.96 18.69 -13.45
N PRO A 240 29.30 18.95 -12.31
CA PRO A 240 29.02 20.32 -11.89
C PRO A 240 30.27 21.05 -11.38
N ARG A 241 31.46 20.45 -11.27
CA ARG A 241 32.70 21.09 -10.76
C ARG A 241 33.80 21.23 -11.82
N CYS A 242 33.54 20.82 -13.06
CA CYS A 242 34.57 20.68 -14.08
C CYS A 242 35.26 22.05 -14.33
N PRO A 243 36.61 22.10 -14.29
CA PRO A 243 37.36 23.34 -14.42
C PRO A 243 37.54 23.80 -15.87
N SER A 244 37.10 23.03 -16.86
CA SER A 244 37.17 23.46 -18.26
C SER A 244 36.33 24.73 -18.48
N ASP A 245 36.81 25.62 -19.34
CA ASP A 245 36.11 26.88 -19.60
C ASP A 245 34.73 26.65 -20.24
N ARG A 246 34.61 25.63 -21.11
CA ARG A 246 33.33 25.20 -21.67
C ARG A 246 32.32 24.81 -20.59
N ALA A 247 32.75 24.07 -19.56
CA ALA A 247 31.86 23.68 -18.46
C ALA A 247 31.50 24.87 -17.56
N LYS A 248 32.43 25.81 -17.35
CA LYS A 248 32.14 27.06 -16.60
C LYS A 248 31.09 27.90 -17.31
N THR A 249 31.24 28.11 -18.62
CA THR A 249 30.27 28.87 -19.44
C THR A 249 28.90 28.20 -19.41
N GLN A 250 28.84 26.88 -19.65
CA GLN A 250 27.56 26.16 -19.61
C GLN A 250 26.89 26.24 -18.24
N TRP A 251 27.67 26.15 -17.15
CA TRP A 251 27.14 26.30 -15.80
C TRP A 251 26.51 27.67 -15.58
N GLN A 252 27.16 28.75 -16.02
CA GLN A 252 26.64 30.11 -15.89
C GLN A 252 25.34 30.28 -16.68
N LEU A 253 25.28 29.79 -17.92
CA LEU A 253 24.07 29.84 -18.75
C LEU A 253 22.89 29.11 -18.08
N LEU A 254 23.11 27.87 -17.62
CA LEU A 254 22.06 27.10 -16.93
C LEU A 254 21.60 27.75 -15.62
N LEU A 255 22.53 28.39 -14.89
CA LEU A 255 22.17 29.10 -13.65
C LEU A 255 21.36 30.36 -13.94
N GLN A 256 21.64 31.05 -15.04
CA GLN A 256 20.85 32.19 -15.51
C GLN A 256 19.44 31.74 -15.94
N GLU A 257 19.35 30.70 -16.79
CA GLU A 257 18.06 30.13 -17.21
C GLU A 257 17.21 29.71 -16.00
N LEU A 258 17.83 29.10 -14.97
CA LEU A 258 17.15 28.74 -13.74
C LEU A 258 16.64 29.96 -12.96
N GLN A 259 17.42 31.05 -12.92
CA GLN A 259 17.00 32.30 -12.27
C GLN A 259 15.83 32.95 -12.99
N GLU A 260 15.86 33.00 -14.32
CA GLU A 260 14.75 33.48 -15.15
C GLU A 260 13.49 32.61 -14.95
N TRP A 261 13.66 31.30 -14.81
CA TRP A 261 12.55 30.39 -14.50
C TRP A 261 11.95 30.62 -13.11
N PHE A 262 12.76 30.89 -12.08
CA PHE A 262 12.23 31.24 -10.76
C PHE A 262 11.40 32.53 -10.80
N GLN A 263 11.80 33.51 -11.62
CA GLN A 263 11.06 34.75 -11.80
C GLN A 263 9.74 34.52 -12.54
N SER A 264 9.75 33.73 -13.63
CA SER A 264 8.54 33.47 -14.42
C SER A 264 7.49 32.62 -13.68
N THR A 265 7.93 31.78 -12.73
CA THR A 265 7.06 30.96 -11.89
C THR A 265 6.67 31.63 -10.57
N THR A 266 7.09 32.88 -10.34
CA THR A 266 6.84 33.62 -9.10
C THR A 266 7.29 32.82 -7.86
N THR A 267 8.41 32.11 -7.96
CA THR A 267 8.96 31.31 -6.87
C THR A 267 9.32 32.22 -5.70
N ALA A 268 8.94 31.84 -4.47
CA ALA A 268 9.22 32.64 -3.29
C ALA A 268 10.73 32.93 -3.14
N THR A 269 11.08 34.21 -2.95
CA THR A 269 12.47 34.69 -2.88
C THR A 269 13.37 33.87 -1.94
N PRO A 270 12.94 33.48 -0.72
CA PRO A 270 13.77 32.67 0.16
C PRO A 270 14.13 31.29 -0.42
N ILE A 271 13.22 30.68 -1.19
CA ILE A 271 13.43 29.37 -1.83
C ILE A 271 14.44 29.52 -2.97
N ALA A 272 14.24 30.51 -3.85
CA ALA A 272 15.16 30.78 -4.97
C ALA A 272 16.59 31.09 -4.47
N GLN A 273 16.70 31.90 -3.41
CA GLN A 273 18.00 32.21 -2.78
C GLN A 273 18.63 30.96 -2.16
N PHE A 274 17.86 30.13 -1.46
CA PHE A 274 18.35 28.89 -0.88
C PHE A 274 18.87 27.92 -1.94
N LEU A 275 18.10 27.68 -3.00
CA LEU A 275 18.50 26.79 -4.11
C LEU A 275 19.74 27.33 -4.83
N GLY A 276 19.79 28.64 -5.09
CA GLY A 276 20.97 29.29 -5.67
C GLY A 276 22.22 29.13 -4.81
N ALA A 277 22.11 29.30 -3.48
CA ALA A 277 23.21 29.08 -2.55
C ALA A 277 23.68 27.62 -2.54
N LEU A 278 22.73 26.67 -2.52
CA LEU A 278 23.02 25.23 -2.56
C LEU A 278 23.78 24.84 -3.85
N LEU A 279 23.38 25.36 -5.01
CA LEU A 279 24.06 25.07 -6.27
C LEU A 279 25.51 25.62 -6.27
N ARG A 280 25.74 26.78 -5.65
CA ARG A 280 27.10 27.32 -5.50
C ARG A 280 27.97 26.45 -4.61
N THR A 281 27.45 25.92 -3.50
CA THR A 281 28.25 25.01 -2.63
C THR A 281 28.58 23.70 -3.34
N ILE A 282 27.71 23.23 -4.25
CA ILE A 282 28.00 22.08 -5.10
C ILE A 282 29.11 22.40 -6.11
N ARG A 283 29.05 23.58 -6.78
CA ARG A 283 30.03 24.02 -7.79
C ARG A 283 31.42 24.28 -7.20
N THR A 284 31.47 24.98 -6.07
CA THR A 284 32.70 25.35 -5.35
C THR A 284 32.58 24.92 -3.90
N PRO A 285 32.92 23.67 -3.56
CA PRO A 285 32.94 23.23 -2.18
C PRO A 285 34.01 24.02 -1.42
N HIS A 286 33.63 24.74 -0.36
CA HIS A 286 34.61 25.35 0.54
C HIS A 286 35.33 24.25 1.32
N ASN A 287 36.66 24.31 1.36
CA ASN A 287 37.49 23.41 2.15
C ASN A 287 37.45 23.85 3.63
N GLN A 288 36.35 23.59 4.35
CA GLN A 288 36.32 23.49 5.82
C GLN A 288 35.17 22.57 6.28
N PRO A 289 35.39 21.71 7.29
CA PRO A 289 34.31 21.04 7.99
C PRO A 289 33.66 22.07 8.92
N GLN A 290 32.43 22.48 8.61
CA GLN A 290 31.61 23.30 9.50
C GLN A 290 30.29 22.58 9.77
N PRO A 291 29.83 22.56 11.03
CA PRO A 291 28.68 21.81 11.48
C PRO A 291 27.43 22.18 10.67
N SER A 292 26.54 21.21 10.50
CA SER A 292 25.32 21.39 9.72
C SER A 292 24.52 22.60 10.23
N ARG A 293 23.82 23.32 9.34
CA ARG A 293 22.95 24.46 9.68
C ARG A 293 21.94 24.16 10.81
N CYS A 294 21.66 22.88 11.08
CA CYS A 294 20.87 22.44 12.24
C CYS A 294 21.57 22.66 13.59
N GLU A 295 22.89 22.55 13.69
CA GLU A 295 23.65 22.83 14.93
C GLU A 295 23.72 24.33 15.22
N GLN A 296 23.85 25.16 14.18
CA GLN A 296 23.83 26.62 14.32
C GLN A 296 22.48 27.14 14.83
N LEU A 297 21.38 26.48 14.46
CA LEU A 297 20.04 26.80 14.96
C LEU A 297 19.77 26.26 16.38
N ARG A 298 20.49 25.23 16.83
CA ARG A 298 20.42 24.72 18.22
C ARG A 298 21.21 25.59 19.19
N LEU A 299 22.38 26.09 18.80
CA LEU A 299 23.21 26.98 19.62
C LEU A 299 22.59 28.38 19.81
N ALA A 300 21.69 28.79 18.93
CA ALA A 300 20.89 30.01 19.10
C ALA A 300 19.71 29.86 20.09
N ARG A 301 19.49 28.67 20.67
CA ARG A 301 18.41 28.37 21.63
C ARG A 301 18.90 27.99 23.04
N THR A 302 20.07 28.45 23.44
CA THR A 302 20.40 28.56 24.88
C THR A 302 20.16 30.00 25.32
N PRO A 303 19.06 30.31 26.02
CA PRO A 303 19.00 31.51 26.84
C PRO A 303 20.00 31.33 27.98
N GLY A 304 20.89 32.31 28.15
CA GLY A 304 21.52 32.53 29.44
C GLY A 304 20.46 33.03 30.43
N LEU A 305 20.63 32.57 31.68
CA LEU A 305 19.86 32.84 32.90
C LEU A 305 18.53 32.08 33.05
#